data_AF-A0A3A2Z6X5-F1
#
_entry.id   AF-A0A3A2Z6X5-F1
#
_cell.length_a   1.000
_cell.length_b   1.000
_cell.length_c   1.000
_cell.angle_alpha   90.00
_cell.angle_beta   90.00
_cell.angle_gamma   90.00
#
_symmetry.space_group_name_H-M   'P 1'
#
loop_
_entity.id
_entity.type
_entity.pdbx_description
1 polymer ?
#
loop_
_entity_poly.entity_id
_entity_poly.type
_entity_poly.pdbx_seq_one_letter_code
_entity_poly.pdbx_strand_id
1 'polypeptide(L)'
;MEELRRAAGEVLQNSESILDFLPPLTSPAPDTLLPLWNEISPHTAPNYSTTCQDLLVAQAYLKTWGSKPLSDGDEMIASRLYDWASSIALPSSAFANITDLDHVSDEQKKVLRDNRLKSSLAVSVISLLSTTFPIWKASNASDIITTLASFTVIEDPWTVQESFAISAEVLQKFITETSSDKNILFWPLIEEVLKQRVKPLFAKTKNPAITPGGRKNFHPIPLPRFDASTLDPETRPWKNNDVYTTSVFAWIVSLYTPENCDHLELHFPLIVPPLLALIDDESLPFKARGCDLLSQILKPIRETNSDILKRTNLSSVFEDAIKPCLLSLPTITPEHDSIRLLGIA
;
A
#
# COMPACT_ATOMS: atom_id res chain seq x y z
N MET A 1 5.08 27.26 17.58
CA MET A 1 5.30 25.81 17.76
C MET A 1 4.72 25.32 19.09
N GLU A 2 5.07 25.93 20.23
CA GLU A 2 4.56 25.51 21.55
C GLU A 2 3.02 25.62 21.70
N GLU A 3 2.41 26.67 21.14
CA GLU A 3 0.95 26.81 21.08
C GLU A 3 0.27 25.73 20.22
N LEU A 4 0.89 25.36 19.09
CA LEU A 4 0.41 24.26 18.23
C LEU A 4 0.48 22.94 18.97
N ARG A 5 1.55 22.72 19.73
CA ARG A 5 1.75 21.51 20.53
C ARG A 5 0.71 21.39 21.64
N ARG A 6 0.41 22.48 22.35
CA ARG A 6 -0.66 22.53 23.36
C ARG A 6 -2.02 22.22 22.72
N ALA A 7 -2.36 22.90 21.62
CA ALA A 7 -3.63 22.69 20.93
C ALA A 7 -3.78 21.26 20.37
N ALA A 8 -2.71 20.68 19.81
CA ALA A 8 -2.70 19.28 19.37
C ALA A 8 -2.94 18.30 20.55
N GLY A 9 -2.35 18.59 21.72
CA GLY A 9 -2.57 17.78 22.92
C GLY A 9 -4.02 17.82 23.43
N GLU A 10 -4.67 18.99 23.38
CA GLU A 10 -6.07 19.17 23.77
C GLU A 10 -7.03 18.45 22.81
N VAL A 11 -6.73 18.42 21.51
CA VAL A 11 -7.56 17.74 20.48
C VAL A 11 -7.51 16.23 20.64
N LEU A 12 -6.32 15.67 20.90
CA LEU A 12 -6.14 14.23 21.14
C LEU A 12 -6.91 13.74 22.38
N GLN A 13 -7.26 14.64 23.32
CA GLN A 13 -8.04 14.30 24.51
C GLN A 13 -9.56 14.45 24.32
N ASN A 14 -10.04 15.24 23.36
CA ASN A 14 -11.40 15.78 23.38
C ASN A 14 -12.33 15.48 22.18
N SER A 15 -11.91 14.83 21.08
CA SER A 15 -12.85 14.68 19.94
C SER A 15 -12.64 13.51 18.98
N GLU A 16 -13.79 13.07 18.45
CA GLU A 16 -14.06 12.09 17.40
C GLU A 16 -13.72 12.60 15.96
N SER A 17 -13.38 13.88 15.76
CA SER A 17 -12.97 14.45 14.46
C SER A 17 -11.63 15.18 14.54
N ILE A 18 -10.54 14.40 14.49
CA ILE A 18 -9.16 14.88 14.67
C ILE A 18 -8.57 15.42 13.35
N LEU A 19 -9.15 15.08 12.20
CA LEU A 19 -8.61 15.37 10.87
C LEU A 19 -8.86 16.82 10.40
N ASP A 20 -9.93 17.45 10.88
CA ASP A 20 -10.30 18.84 10.57
C ASP A 20 -9.67 19.86 11.52
N PHE A 21 -8.66 19.46 12.30
CA PHE A 21 -7.97 20.38 13.20
C PHE A 21 -7.43 21.59 12.43
N LEU A 22 -8.00 22.75 12.75
CA LEU A 22 -7.56 24.07 12.34
C LEU A 22 -7.12 24.79 13.61
N PRO A 23 -5.81 24.98 13.83
CA PRO A 23 -5.39 25.77 14.96
C PRO A 23 -5.77 27.24 14.77
N PRO A 24 -6.06 27.96 15.85
CA PRO A 24 -6.14 29.42 15.81
C PRO A 24 -4.72 29.96 15.64
N LEU A 25 -4.25 30.14 14.40
CA LEU A 25 -2.97 30.80 14.16
C LEU A 25 -3.19 32.29 13.87
N THR A 26 -2.78 33.12 14.82
CA THR A 26 -2.59 34.57 14.73
C THR A 26 -1.21 34.95 14.17
N SER A 27 -0.37 33.98 13.79
CA SER A 27 1.00 34.22 13.28
C SER A 27 1.04 34.38 11.75
N PRO A 28 2.03 35.12 11.21
CA PRO A 28 2.27 35.16 9.77
C PRO A 28 2.56 33.76 9.21
N ALA A 29 2.25 33.56 7.93
CA ALA A 29 2.53 32.31 7.22
C ALA A 29 4.03 31.99 7.27
N PRO A 30 4.42 30.72 7.51
CA PRO A 30 5.82 30.32 7.56
C PRO A 30 6.56 30.54 6.21
N ASP A 31 7.87 30.77 6.30
CA ASP A 31 8.75 31.05 5.16
C ASP A 31 9.82 29.96 4.90
N THR A 32 10.00 28.99 5.81
CA THR A 32 10.90 27.81 5.62
C THR A 32 10.34 26.58 6.33
N LEU A 33 10.64 25.37 5.87
CA LEU A 33 10.26 24.12 6.55
C LEU A 33 11.20 23.73 7.70
N LEU A 34 12.35 24.39 7.84
CA LEU A 34 13.37 24.06 8.84
C LEU A 34 12.88 24.10 10.30
N PRO A 35 12.06 25.09 10.74
CA PRO A 35 11.53 25.11 12.11
C PRO A 35 10.61 23.91 12.39
N LEU A 36 9.83 23.49 11.39
CA LEU A 36 8.98 22.31 11.52
C LEU A 36 9.85 21.05 11.68
N TRP A 37 10.85 20.87 10.81
CA TRP A 37 11.73 19.70 10.87
C TRP A 37 12.50 19.60 12.19
N ASN A 38 13.02 20.71 12.70
CA ASN A 38 13.77 20.72 13.97
C ASN A 38 12.90 20.39 15.18
N GLU A 39 11.59 20.67 15.13
CA GLU A 39 10.66 20.32 16.21
C GLU A 39 10.33 18.81 16.22
N ILE A 40 10.12 18.21 15.05
CA ILE A 40 9.69 16.81 14.94
C ILE A 40 10.85 15.81 14.90
N SER A 41 12.00 16.17 14.31
CA SER A 41 13.14 15.27 14.11
C SER A 41 13.68 14.63 15.40
N PRO A 42 13.76 15.32 16.56
CA PRO A 42 14.17 14.70 17.82
C PRO A 42 13.26 13.55 18.27
N HIS A 43 12.01 13.55 17.79
CA HIS A 43 10.94 12.65 18.17
C HIS A 43 10.63 11.65 17.06
N THR A 44 11.64 11.17 16.32
CA THR A 44 11.40 10.20 15.22
C THR A 44 11.09 8.79 15.75
N ALA A 45 11.26 8.52 17.07
CA ALA A 45 10.90 7.25 17.71
C ALA A 45 10.25 7.40 19.12
N PRO A 46 9.18 8.21 19.30
CA PRO A 46 8.59 8.47 20.60
C PRO A 46 7.34 7.58 20.80
N ASN A 47 6.65 7.73 21.92
CA ASN A 47 5.39 7.01 22.14
C ASN A 47 4.29 7.44 21.14
N TYR A 48 3.19 6.68 21.08
CA TYR A 48 2.04 6.94 20.20
C TYR A 48 1.51 8.39 20.32
N SER A 49 1.37 8.90 21.54
CA SER A 49 0.83 10.23 21.82
C SER A 49 1.70 11.33 21.20
N THR A 50 3.01 11.27 21.41
CA THR A 50 3.96 12.23 20.83
C THR A 50 3.95 12.15 19.31
N THR A 51 3.89 10.94 18.73
CA THR A 51 3.82 10.78 17.27
C THR A 51 2.58 11.46 16.68
N CYS A 52 1.40 11.23 17.25
CA CYS A 52 0.16 11.87 16.80
C CYS A 52 0.19 13.39 17.00
N GLN A 53 0.80 13.86 18.09
CA GLN A 53 0.97 15.29 18.34
C GLN A 53 1.88 15.95 17.30
N ASP A 54 2.99 15.31 16.96
CA ASP A 54 3.93 15.83 15.96
C ASP A 54 3.29 15.83 14.55
N LEU A 55 2.48 14.82 14.21
CA LEU A 55 1.69 14.80 12.98
C LEU A 55 0.68 15.94 12.91
N LEU A 56 -0.03 16.24 14.02
CA LEU A 56 -0.97 17.35 14.08
C LEU A 56 -0.26 18.71 13.96
N VAL A 57 0.92 18.86 14.57
CA VAL A 57 1.75 20.06 14.42
C VAL A 57 2.20 20.22 12.97
N ALA A 58 2.63 19.15 12.32
CA ALA A 58 3.00 19.18 10.90
C ALA A 58 1.80 19.52 10.00
N GLN A 59 0.64 18.91 10.25
CA GLN A 59 -0.59 19.17 9.50
C GLN A 59 -0.98 20.65 9.62
N ALA A 60 -1.00 21.19 10.83
CA ALA A 60 -1.28 22.60 11.11
C ALA A 60 -0.29 23.56 10.41
N TYR A 61 0.99 23.22 10.44
CA TYR A 61 2.04 24.01 9.82
C TYR A 61 1.89 24.03 8.30
N LEU A 62 1.66 22.88 7.67
CA LEU A 62 1.50 22.77 6.22
C LEU A 62 0.18 23.40 5.74
N LYS A 63 -0.90 23.32 6.53
CA LYS A 63 -2.16 24.05 6.24
C LYS A 63 -1.92 25.57 6.20
N THR A 64 -1.08 26.12 7.08
CA THR A 64 -0.77 27.55 7.07
C THR A 64 0.29 27.97 6.04
N TRP A 65 1.14 27.03 5.63
CA TRP A 65 2.02 27.23 4.48
C TRP A 65 1.21 27.47 3.18
N GLY A 66 0.13 26.69 2.98
CA GLY A 66 -0.71 26.76 1.79
C GLY A 66 0.00 26.19 0.55
N SER A 67 -0.16 26.82 -0.61
CA SER A 67 0.42 26.34 -1.89
C SER A 67 1.62 27.14 -2.36
N LYS A 68 2.37 27.77 -1.44
CA LYS A 68 3.59 28.49 -1.79
C LYS A 68 4.67 27.51 -2.28
N PRO A 69 5.41 27.81 -3.35
CA PRO A 69 6.51 26.98 -3.80
C PRO A 69 7.62 26.94 -2.75
N LEU A 70 8.32 25.80 -2.67
CA LEU A 70 9.47 25.64 -1.78
C LEU A 70 10.71 26.32 -2.36
N SER A 71 11.60 26.75 -1.47
CA SER A 71 12.97 27.11 -1.83
C SER A 71 13.82 25.86 -2.06
N ASP A 72 14.88 25.96 -2.86
CA ASP A 72 15.81 24.82 -3.10
C ASP A 72 16.35 24.21 -1.79
N GLY A 73 16.53 25.03 -0.74
CA GLY A 73 16.97 24.57 0.58
C GLY A 73 15.91 23.76 1.34
N ASP A 74 14.62 24.01 1.07
CA ASP A 74 13.50 23.32 1.71
C ASP A 74 13.11 22.02 0.98
N GLU A 75 13.51 21.81 -0.28
CA GLU A 75 13.21 20.56 -1.02
C GLU A 75 13.79 19.30 -0.34
N MET A 76 15.01 19.40 0.19
CA MET A 76 15.61 18.32 0.98
C MET A 76 14.84 18.07 2.28
N ILE A 77 14.32 19.13 2.91
CA ILE A 77 13.54 19.03 4.15
C ILE A 77 12.18 18.40 3.85
N ALA A 78 11.55 18.77 2.74
CA ALA A 78 10.31 18.15 2.27
C ALA A 78 10.49 16.66 1.99
N SER A 79 11.59 16.24 1.35
CA SER A 79 11.88 14.81 1.14
C SER A 79 11.99 14.05 2.47
N ARG A 80 12.64 14.64 3.49
CA ARG A 80 12.72 14.06 4.85
C ARG A 80 11.36 14.01 5.55
N LEU A 81 10.53 15.02 5.36
CA LEU A 81 9.16 15.04 5.89
C LEU A 81 8.31 13.94 5.24
N TYR A 82 8.46 13.72 3.93
CA TYR A 82 7.86 12.59 3.25
C TYR A 82 8.35 11.26 3.81
N ASP A 83 9.66 11.09 4.03
CA ASP A 83 10.22 9.84 4.59
C ASP A 83 9.62 9.54 5.96
N TRP A 84 9.62 10.56 6.83
CA TRP A 84 9.06 10.49 8.17
C TRP A 84 7.57 10.11 8.14
N ALA A 85 6.75 10.85 7.41
CA ALA A 85 5.31 10.59 7.34
C ALA A 85 5.01 9.24 6.69
N SER A 86 5.74 8.85 5.64
CA SER A 86 5.55 7.56 4.96
C SER A 86 5.85 6.39 5.88
N SER A 87 6.93 6.49 6.68
CA SER A 87 7.30 5.45 7.65
C SER A 87 6.26 5.28 8.78
N ILE A 88 5.59 6.36 9.18
CA ILE A 88 4.57 6.34 10.23
C ILE A 88 3.22 5.83 9.69
N ALA A 89 2.90 6.17 8.44
CA ALA A 89 1.63 5.85 7.81
C ALA A 89 1.47 4.36 7.48
N LEU A 90 2.55 3.61 7.27
CA LEU A 90 2.44 2.21 6.87
C LEU A 90 1.66 1.38 7.91
N PRO A 91 0.66 0.61 7.47
CA PRO A 91 -0.08 -0.30 8.34
C PRO A 91 0.83 -1.26 9.08
N SER A 92 0.63 -1.40 10.38
CA SER A 92 1.44 -2.28 11.22
C SER A 92 0.99 -3.74 11.16
N SER A 93 1.86 -4.65 11.62
CA SER A 93 1.53 -6.07 11.79
C SER A 93 0.40 -6.33 12.79
N ALA A 94 -0.06 -5.32 13.53
CA ALA A 94 -1.24 -5.43 14.39
C ALA A 94 -2.51 -5.78 13.59
N PHE A 95 -2.53 -5.49 12.28
CA PHE A 95 -3.63 -5.85 11.40
C PHE A 95 -3.50 -7.27 10.81
N ALA A 96 -2.40 -7.98 11.07
CA ALA A 96 -2.24 -9.35 10.61
C ALA A 96 -3.23 -10.28 11.32
N ASN A 97 -3.78 -11.24 10.58
CA ASN A 97 -4.71 -12.27 11.10
C ASN A 97 -6.03 -11.74 11.68
N ILE A 98 -6.42 -10.49 11.38
CA ILE A 98 -7.78 -10.01 11.67
C ILE A 98 -8.73 -10.57 10.62
N THR A 99 -9.27 -11.74 10.89
CA THR A 99 -10.35 -12.34 10.08
C THR A 99 -11.74 -11.88 10.50
N ASP A 100 -11.90 -11.49 11.77
CA ASP A 100 -13.15 -11.01 12.34
C ASP A 100 -12.88 -10.01 13.48
N LEU A 101 -13.43 -8.80 13.36
CA LEU A 101 -13.28 -7.73 14.37
C LEU A 101 -14.11 -8.00 15.63
N ASP A 102 -15.11 -8.88 15.56
CA ASP A 102 -16.03 -9.16 16.66
C ASP A 102 -15.38 -10.00 17.77
N HIS A 103 -14.36 -10.79 17.41
CA HIS A 103 -13.61 -11.65 18.34
C HIS A 103 -12.34 -11.01 18.93
N VAL A 104 -12.11 -9.73 18.67
CA VAL A 104 -10.93 -8.98 19.11
C VAL A 104 -11.15 -8.38 20.51
N SER A 105 -10.15 -8.44 21.40
CA SER A 105 -10.24 -7.85 22.75
C SER A 105 -10.39 -6.33 22.70
N ASP A 106 -10.90 -5.71 23.76
CA ASP A 106 -11.05 -4.25 23.82
C ASP A 106 -9.70 -3.52 23.75
N GLU A 107 -8.65 -4.09 24.33
CA GLU A 107 -7.29 -3.57 24.24
C GLU A 107 -6.77 -3.62 22.79
N GLN A 108 -6.99 -4.74 22.09
CA GLN A 108 -6.61 -4.87 20.69
C GLN A 108 -7.41 -3.91 19.80
N LYS A 109 -8.73 -3.78 20.03
CA LYS A 109 -9.57 -2.79 19.33
C LYS A 109 -9.04 -1.37 19.51
N LYS A 110 -8.59 -1.02 20.71
CA LYS A 110 -7.95 0.28 20.98
C LYS A 110 -6.66 0.43 20.16
N VAL A 111 -5.76 -0.56 20.18
CA VAL A 111 -4.52 -0.53 19.38
C VAL A 111 -4.82 -0.35 17.89
N LEU A 112 -5.84 -0.99 17.36
CA LEU A 112 -6.23 -0.85 15.94
C LEU A 112 -6.75 0.56 15.64
N ARG A 113 -7.61 1.12 16.50
CA ARG A 113 -8.09 2.50 16.36
C ARG A 113 -6.92 3.50 16.40
N ASP A 114 -5.99 3.30 17.33
CA ASP A 114 -4.81 4.15 17.47
C ASP A 114 -3.93 4.09 16.21
N ASN A 115 -3.70 2.89 15.66
CA ASN A 115 -2.95 2.74 14.41
C ASN A 115 -3.67 3.39 13.21
N ARG A 116 -5.00 3.26 13.11
CA ARG A 116 -5.79 3.91 12.05
C ARG A 116 -5.65 5.43 12.12
N LEU A 117 -5.85 6.02 13.30
CA LEU A 117 -5.74 7.47 13.49
C LEU A 117 -4.35 7.99 13.11
N LYS A 118 -3.30 7.34 13.62
CA LYS A 118 -1.90 7.67 13.30
C LYS A 118 -1.65 7.65 11.80
N SER A 119 -2.15 6.61 11.12
CA SER A 119 -1.97 6.45 9.68
C SER A 119 -2.71 7.52 8.88
N SER A 120 -3.97 7.81 9.24
CA SER A 120 -4.76 8.87 8.60
C SER A 120 -4.15 10.26 8.75
N LEU A 121 -3.60 10.57 9.93
CA LEU A 121 -2.89 11.83 10.16
C LEU A 121 -1.63 11.93 9.29
N ALA A 122 -0.85 10.86 9.20
CA ALA A 122 0.34 10.82 8.36
C ALA A 122 0.02 10.93 6.86
N VAL A 123 -1.02 10.25 6.37
CA VAL A 123 -1.54 10.42 4.99
C VAL A 123 -1.98 11.86 4.73
N SER A 124 -2.62 12.52 5.70
CA SER A 124 -3.00 13.93 5.58
C SER A 124 -1.78 14.85 5.47
N VAL A 125 -0.72 14.60 6.23
CA VAL A 125 0.56 15.34 6.11
C VAL A 125 1.18 15.14 4.72
N ILE A 126 1.22 13.90 4.21
CA ILE A 126 1.71 13.60 2.85
C ILE A 126 0.90 14.36 1.81
N SER A 127 -0.42 14.36 1.93
CA SER A 127 -1.31 15.08 1.01
C SER A 127 -1.04 16.58 1.00
N LEU A 128 -0.96 17.22 2.17
CA LEU A 128 -0.64 18.64 2.27
C LEU A 128 0.72 18.96 1.66
N LEU A 129 1.74 18.13 1.93
CA LEU A 129 3.07 18.29 1.35
C LEU A 129 3.08 18.12 -0.18
N SER A 130 2.22 17.25 -0.72
CA SER A 130 2.06 17.06 -2.18
C SER A 130 1.44 18.25 -2.91
N THR A 131 0.87 19.20 -2.17
CA THR A 131 0.40 20.47 -2.74
C THR A 131 1.53 21.47 -2.96
N THR A 132 2.64 21.35 -2.23
CA THR A 132 3.78 22.28 -2.27
C THR A 132 5.00 21.70 -2.97
N PHE A 133 5.26 20.40 -2.77
CA PHE A 133 6.39 19.67 -3.34
C PHE A 133 5.91 18.41 -4.06
N PRO A 134 5.94 18.38 -5.41
CA PRO A 134 5.47 17.25 -6.19
C PRO A 134 6.20 15.94 -5.85
N ILE A 135 5.45 14.84 -5.75
CA ILE A 135 5.97 13.53 -5.31
C ILE A 135 7.11 13.03 -6.21
N TRP A 136 7.00 13.22 -7.52
CA TRP A 136 8.02 12.77 -8.48
C TRP A 136 9.38 13.48 -8.35
N LYS A 137 9.44 14.63 -7.65
CA LYS A 137 10.70 15.32 -7.34
C LYS A 137 11.36 14.82 -6.06
N ALA A 138 10.61 14.15 -5.19
CA ALA A 138 11.13 13.68 -3.91
C ALA A 138 12.10 12.50 -4.11
N SER A 139 13.18 12.46 -3.34
CA SER A 139 14.18 11.38 -3.43
C SER A 139 13.63 10.00 -3.06
N ASN A 140 12.51 9.97 -2.36
CA ASN A 140 11.83 8.81 -1.78
C ASN A 140 10.44 8.59 -2.41
N ALA A 141 10.26 8.98 -3.67
CA ALA A 141 8.99 8.85 -4.38
C ALA A 141 8.39 7.44 -4.32
N SER A 142 9.23 6.39 -4.38
CA SER A 142 8.79 4.99 -4.31
C SER A 142 8.13 4.66 -2.97
N ASP A 143 8.60 5.26 -1.88
CA ASP A 143 8.07 5.05 -0.53
C ASP A 143 6.76 5.79 -0.33
N ILE A 144 6.69 7.04 -0.81
CA ILE A 144 5.47 7.84 -0.78
C ILE A 144 4.35 7.13 -1.53
N ILE A 145 4.64 6.63 -2.74
CA ILE A 145 3.67 5.90 -3.56
C ILE A 145 3.26 4.59 -2.89
N THR A 146 4.21 3.84 -2.32
CA THR A 146 3.92 2.61 -1.58
C THR A 146 2.98 2.88 -0.40
N THR A 147 3.25 3.94 0.38
CA THR A 147 2.41 4.35 1.49
C THR A 147 1.02 4.74 1.03
N LEU A 148 0.88 5.64 0.05
CA LEU A 148 -0.44 6.05 -0.43
C LEU A 148 -1.22 4.86 -1.03
N ALA A 149 -0.55 4.00 -1.79
CA ALA A 149 -1.15 2.82 -2.39
C ALA A 149 -1.67 1.82 -1.35
N SER A 150 -1.12 1.82 -0.12
CA SER A 150 -1.62 0.97 0.97
C SER A 150 -3.04 1.29 1.43
N PHE A 151 -3.57 2.47 1.11
CA PHE A 151 -4.91 2.92 1.50
C PHE A 151 -5.91 2.93 0.34
N THR A 152 -5.60 2.27 -0.78
CA THR A 152 -6.43 2.29 -2.00
C THR A 152 -7.53 1.22 -2.04
N VAL A 153 -7.65 0.42 -0.99
CA VAL A 153 -8.67 -0.62 -0.85
C VAL A 153 -9.43 -0.35 0.45
N ILE A 154 -10.71 0.01 0.32
CA ILE A 154 -11.55 0.43 1.45
C ILE A 154 -11.93 -0.74 2.36
N GLU A 155 -11.91 -1.96 1.82
CA GLU A 155 -12.20 -3.20 2.54
C GLU A 155 -11.07 -3.64 3.48
N ASP A 156 -9.88 -3.02 3.38
CA ASP A 156 -8.77 -3.37 4.26
C ASP A 156 -9.01 -2.88 5.70
N PRO A 157 -8.61 -3.65 6.72
CA PRO A 157 -8.94 -3.35 8.11
C PRO A 157 -8.25 -2.09 8.66
N TRP A 158 -7.22 -1.57 8.01
CA TRP A 158 -6.54 -0.33 8.40
C TRP A 158 -7.05 0.90 7.64
N THR A 159 -7.79 0.71 6.54
CA THR A 159 -8.26 1.81 5.70
C THR A 159 -9.52 2.41 6.30
N VAL A 160 -9.57 3.74 6.35
CA VAL A 160 -10.77 4.49 6.72
C VAL A 160 -11.16 5.39 5.55
N GLN A 161 -12.41 5.85 5.52
CA GLN A 161 -12.94 6.59 4.37
C GLN A 161 -12.10 7.84 4.04
N GLU A 162 -11.60 8.56 5.05
CA GLU A 162 -10.78 9.75 4.79
C GLU A 162 -9.41 9.40 4.20
N SER A 163 -8.71 8.40 4.77
CA SER A 163 -7.38 8.01 4.28
C SER A 163 -7.45 7.41 2.87
N PHE A 164 -8.53 6.69 2.56
CA PHE A 164 -8.83 6.23 1.20
C PHE A 164 -9.01 7.40 0.23
N ALA A 165 -9.91 8.35 0.56
CA ALA A 165 -10.22 9.47 -0.32
C ALA A 165 -8.98 10.33 -0.59
N ILE A 166 -8.24 10.67 0.46
CA ILE A 166 -7.00 11.46 0.36
C ILE A 166 -5.96 10.72 -0.48
N SER A 167 -5.72 9.43 -0.20
CA SER A 167 -4.68 8.68 -0.92
C SER A 167 -5.02 8.51 -2.40
N ALA A 168 -6.29 8.21 -2.70
CA ALA A 168 -6.78 8.11 -4.07
C ALA A 168 -6.61 9.44 -4.82
N GLU A 169 -6.99 10.56 -4.21
CA GLU A 169 -6.85 11.89 -4.82
C GLU A 169 -5.38 12.22 -5.13
N VAL A 170 -4.48 12.02 -4.16
CA VAL A 170 -3.05 12.32 -4.32
C VAL A 170 -2.42 11.43 -5.39
N LEU A 171 -2.77 10.14 -5.43
CA LEU A 171 -2.29 9.23 -6.47
C LEU A 171 -2.82 9.59 -7.86
N GLN A 172 -4.09 9.98 -7.99
CA GLN A 172 -4.65 10.43 -9.26
C GLN A 172 -3.99 11.73 -9.75
N LYS A 173 -3.73 12.67 -8.84
CA LYS A 173 -2.95 13.87 -9.15
C LYS A 173 -1.55 13.51 -9.65
N PHE A 174 -0.85 12.61 -8.96
CA PHE A 174 0.47 12.12 -9.37
C PHE A 174 0.45 11.48 -10.77
N ILE A 175 -0.53 10.62 -11.07
CA ILE A 175 -0.70 10.00 -12.39
C ILE A 175 -0.93 11.08 -13.46
N THR A 176 -1.71 12.10 -13.15
CA THR A 176 -2.03 13.20 -14.08
C THR A 176 -0.80 14.07 -14.34
N GLU A 177 -0.05 14.45 -13.30
CA GLU A 177 1.16 15.28 -13.41
C GLU A 177 2.28 14.58 -14.18
N THR A 178 2.41 13.26 -14.02
CA THR A 178 3.40 12.45 -14.72
C THR A 178 2.92 11.96 -16.09
N SER A 179 1.74 12.39 -16.55
CA SER A 179 1.14 11.88 -17.79
C SER A 179 1.90 12.24 -19.06
N SER A 180 2.58 13.39 -19.10
CA SER A 180 3.41 13.80 -20.24
C SER A 180 4.68 12.96 -20.38
N ASP A 181 5.24 12.52 -19.26
CA ASP A 181 6.53 11.81 -19.16
C ASP A 181 6.36 10.39 -18.60
N LYS A 182 5.23 9.72 -18.91
CA LYS A 182 4.90 8.41 -18.33
C LYS A 182 6.01 7.38 -18.49
N ASN A 183 6.64 7.35 -19.67
CA ASN A 183 7.68 6.37 -19.98
C ASN A 183 9.03 6.67 -19.29
N ILE A 184 9.26 7.91 -18.85
CA ILE A 184 10.54 8.35 -18.27
C ILE A 184 10.47 8.42 -16.74
N LEU A 185 9.33 8.85 -16.20
CA LEU A 185 9.16 9.07 -14.76
C LEU A 185 8.22 8.04 -14.14
N PHE A 186 7.01 7.88 -14.69
CA PHE A 186 5.96 7.08 -14.05
C PHE A 186 6.29 5.58 -14.03
N TRP A 187 6.47 4.96 -15.19
CA TRP A 187 6.68 3.51 -15.27
C TRP A 187 7.98 3.03 -14.61
N PRO A 188 9.13 3.72 -14.74
CA PRO A 188 10.33 3.36 -13.99
C PRO A 188 10.12 3.42 -12.48
N LEU A 189 9.33 4.37 -11.97
CA LEU A 189 8.98 4.42 -10.55
C LEU A 189 8.09 3.25 -10.13
N ILE A 190 7.09 2.88 -10.95
CA ILE A 190 6.26 1.68 -10.68
C ILE A 190 7.13 0.41 -10.68
N GLU A 191 8.08 0.31 -11.62
CA GLU A 191 9.05 -0.78 -11.65
C GLU A 191 9.92 -0.82 -10.39
N GLU A 192 10.34 0.34 -9.89
CA GLU A 192 11.09 0.49 -8.65
C GLU A 192 10.29 -0.02 -7.44
N VAL A 193 9.02 0.39 -7.31
CA VAL A 193 8.12 -0.09 -6.25
C VAL A 193 7.95 -1.61 -6.33
N LEU A 194 7.73 -2.16 -7.53
CA LEU A 194 7.64 -3.62 -7.72
C LEU A 194 8.93 -4.34 -7.30
N LYS A 195 10.11 -3.81 -7.65
CA LYS A 195 11.40 -4.43 -7.36
C LYS A 195 11.82 -4.31 -5.90
N GLN A 196 11.62 -3.14 -5.29
CA GLN A 196 12.15 -2.81 -3.97
C GLN A 196 11.15 -3.07 -2.84
N ARG A 197 9.85 -2.94 -3.10
CA ARG A 197 8.81 -3.01 -2.06
C ARG A 197 7.97 -4.29 -2.18
N VAL A 198 7.52 -4.65 -3.38
CA VAL A 198 6.64 -5.83 -3.55
C VAL A 198 7.44 -7.13 -3.62
N LYS A 199 8.36 -7.26 -4.58
CA LYS A 199 9.10 -8.50 -4.85
C LYS A 199 9.78 -9.12 -3.61
N PRO A 200 10.49 -8.37 -2.75
CA PRO A 200 11.19 -8.96 -1.61
C PRO A 200 10.25 -9.64 -0.62
N LEU A 201 9.04 -9.11 -0.48
CA LEU A 201 8.05 -9.62 0.46
C LEU A 201 7.42 -10.93 -0.04
N PHE A 202 7.25 -11.10 -1.35
CA PHE A 202 6.76 -12.35 -1.94
C PHE A 202 7.87 -13.38 -2.23
N ALA A 203 9.14 -12.98 -2.30
CA ALA A 203 10.25 -13.87 -2.65
C ALA A 203 10.44 -15.04 -1.68
N LYS A 204 10.05 -14.86 -0.41
CA LYS A 204 10.11 -15.93 0.61
C LYS A 204 8.99 -16.97 0.44
N THR A 205 7.89 -16.60 -0.20
CA THR A 205 6.77 -17.51 -0.52
C THR A 205 7.11 -18.28 -1.78
N LYS A 206 7.73 -19.44 -1.63
CA LYS A 206 8.18 -20.25 -2.76
C LYS A 206 7.00 -20.85 -3.51
N ASN A 207 6.98 -20.64 -4.83
CA ASN A 207 6.07 -21.34 -5.73
C ASN A 207 6.87 -22.29 -6.65
N PRO A 208 6.66 -23.62 -6.57
CA PRO A 208 7.43 -24.59 -7.35
C PRO A 208 7.10 -24.56 -8.86
N ALA A 209 5.91 -24.05 -9.23
CA ALA A 209 5.42 -24.03 -10.61
C ALA A 209 6.09 -22.94 -11.48
N ILE A 210 6.83 -22.01 -10.87
CA ILE A 210 7.53 -20.93 -11.58
C ILE A 210 9.02 -20.86 -11.24
N THR A 211 9.79 -20.34 -12.18
CA THR A 211 11.19 -19.97 -12.00
C THR A 211 11.32 -18.62 -11.27
N PRO A 212 12.50 -18.25 -10.73
CA PRO A 212 12.71 -16.92 -10.15
C PRO A 212 12.44 -15.75 -11.11
N GLY A 213 12.44 -16.02 -12.42
CA GLY A 213 12.07 -15.07 -13.48
C GLY A 213 10.58 -15.08 -13.85
N GLY A 214 9.72 -15.71 -13.04
CA GLY A 214 8.27 -15.72 -13.22
C GLY A 214 7.76 -16.54 -14.40
N ARG A 215 8.60 -17.37 -15.05
CA ARG A 215 8.17 -18.28 -16.14
C ARG A 215 7.84 -19.66 -15.60
N LYS A 216 7.02 -20.45 -16.32
CA LYS A 216 6.73 -21.85 -15.96
C LYS A 216 8.02 -22.63 -15.70
N ASN A 217 8.05 -23.32 -14.56
CA ASN A 217 9.11 -24.26 -14.22
C ASN A 217 8.78 -25.63 -14.81
N PHE A 218 9.59 -26.09 -15.76
CA PHE A 218 9.43 -27.42 -16.38
C PHE A 218 9.95 -28.57 -15.49
N HIS A 219 10.71 -28.25 -14.45
CA HIS A 219 11.28 -29.21 -13.52
C HIS A 219 10.99 -28.78 -12.07
N PRO A 220 9.70 -28.75 -11.67
CA PRO A 220 9.33 -28.40 -10.30
C PRO A 220 9.85 -29.48 -9.35
N ILE A 221 10.56 -29.04 -8.32
CA ILE A 221 10.92 -29.93 -7.21
C ILE A 221 9.64 -30.08 -6.36
N PRO A 222 9.13 -31.31 -6.17
CA PRO A 222 7.93 -31.53 -5.37
C PRO A 222 8.14 -30.99 -3.96
N LEU A 223 7.21 -30.16 -3.48
CA LEU A 223 7.22 -29.72 -2.10
C LEU A 223 6.88 -30.89 -1.17
N PRO A 224 7.44 -30.94 0.05
CA PRO A 224 7.06 -31.93 1.04
C PRO A 224 5.56 -31.84 1.35
N ARG A 225 4.91 -32.98 1.63
CA ARG A 225 3.46 -33.02 1.97
C ARG A 225 3.10 -32.20 3.20
N PHE A 226 4.06 -32.03 4.11
CA PHE A 226 3.98 -31.13 5.24
C PHE A 226 5.23 -30.28 5.23
N ASP A 227 5.07 -29.00 4.90
CA ASP A 227 6.14 -28.03 4.97
C ASP A 227 5.95 -27.23 6.24
N ALA A 228 6.71 -27.56 7.30
CA ALA A 228 6.65 -26.86 8.57
C ALA A 228 6.94 -25.35 8.44
N SER A 229 7.54 -24.92 7.33
CA SER A 229 7.78 -23.52 7.04
C SER A 229 6.50 -22.74 6.68
N THR A 230 5.39 -23.39 6.31
CA THR A 230 4.09 -22.70 6.12
C THR A 230 3.54 -22.12 7.41
N LEU A 231 3.95 -22.67 8.56
CA LEU A 231 3.61 -22.17 9.89
C LEU A 231 4.57 -21.08 10.39
N ASP A 232 5.71 -20.89 9.70
CA ASP A 232 6.66 -19.85 10.04
C ASP A 232 6.20 -18.51 9.44
N PRO A 233 5.83 -17.51 10.26
CA PRO A 233 5.35 -16.23 9.78
C PRO A 233 6.37 -15.48 8.91
N GLU A 234 7.66 -15.79 9.06
CA GLU A 234 8.74 -15.22 8.26
C GLU A 234 8.72 -15.69 6.79
N THR A 235 8.01 -16.76 6.45
CA THR A 235 7.91 -17.25 5.06
C THR A 235 6.90 -16.47 4.21
N ARG A 236 5.99 -15.73 4.87
CA ARG A 236 4.96 -14.89 4.22
C ARG A 236 4.92 -13.52 4.89
N PRO A 237 5.99 -12.70 4.78
CA PRO A 237 6.03 -11.39 5.42
C PRO A 237 4.93 -10.46 4.89
N TRP A 238 4.53 -10.59 3.62
CA TRP A 238 3.39 -9.88 3.02
C TRP A 238 2.04 -10.15 3.71
N LYS A 239 1.92 -11.24 4.47
CA LYS A 239 0.71 -11.65 5.19
C LYS A 239 0.75 -11.29 6.68
N ASN A 240 1.94 -11.31 7.27
CA ASN A 240 2.11 -11.22 8.73
C ASN A 240 2.73 -9.90 9.20
N ASN A 241 3.64 -9.31 8.42
CA ASN A 241 4.40 -8.13 8.82
C ASN A 241 3.96 -6.93 7.99
N ASP A 242 4.07 -7.05 6.67
CA ASP A 242 3.83 -6.00 5.69
C ASP A 242 2.47 -6.21 5.00
N VAL A 243 1.40 -6.24 5.80
CA VAL A 243 0.03 -6.56 5.38
C VAL A 243 -0.47 -5.66 4.23
N TYR A 244 0.03 -4.43 4.17
CA TYR A 244 -0.29 -3.42 3.17
C TYR A 244 0.12 -3.80 1.74
N THR A 245 1.09 -4.71 1.60
CA THR A 245 1.71 -5.03 0.32
C THR A 245 0.69 -5.56 -0.69
N THR A 246 -0.32 -6.31 -0.23
CA THR A 246 -1.35 -6.85 -1.11
C THR A 246 -2.22 -5.74 -1.73
N SER A 247 -2.41 -4.64 -1.02
CA SER A 247 -3.18 -3.47 -1.47
C SER A 247 -2.35 -2.59 -2.40
N VAL A 248 -1.07 -2.41 -2.08
CA VAL A 248 -0.10 -1.79 -2.99
C VAL A 248 -0.04 -2.55 -4.31
N PHE A 249 0.04 -3.88 -4.25
CA PHE A 249 0.05 -4.72 -5.44
C PHE A 249 -1.25 -4.61 -6.24
N ALA A 250 -2.41 -4.61 -5.56
CA ALA A 250 -3.71 -4.42 -6.21
C ALA A 250 -3.80 -3.06 -6.94
N TRP A 251 -3.34 -1.98 -6.30
CA TRP A 251 -3.27 -0.66 -6.93
C TRP A 251 -2.39 -0.68 -8.18
N ILE A 252 -1.18 -1.26 -8.10
CA ILE A 252 -0.28 -1.35 -9.26
C ILE A 252 -0.93 -2.12 -10.41
N VAL A 253 -1.59 -3.25 -10.11
CA VAL A 253 -2.31 -4.03 -11.13
C VAL A 253 -3.40 -3.22 -11.81
N SER A 254 -4.11 -2.36 -11.08
CA SER A 254 -5.16 -1.51 -11.63
C SER A 254 -4.67 -0.45 -12.62
N LEU A 255 -3.36 -0.17 -12.65
CA LEU A 255 -2.75 0.81 -13.57
C LEU A 255 -2.61 0.27 -15.00
N TYR A 256 -2.63 -1.05 -15.18
CA TYR A 256 -2.45 -1.66 -16.50
C TYR A 256 -3.76 -1.65 -17.29
N THR A 257 -3.70 -1.05 -18.47
CA THR A 257 -4.81 -0.92 -19.41
C THR A 257 -4.34 -1.42 -20.79
N PRO A 258 -5.26 -1.66 -21.74
CA PRO A 258 -4.87 -2.09 -23.09
C PRO A 258 -3.87 -1.15 -23.76
N GLU A 259 -3.94 0.16 -23.48
CA GLU A 259 -3.05 1.18 -24.05
C GLU A 259 -1.60 1.08 -23.58
N ASN A 260 -1.34 0.40 -22.45
CA ASN A 260 -0.01 0.32 -21.84
C ASN A 260 0.46 -1.12 -21.62
N CYS A 261 -0.09 -2.07 -22.39
CA CYS A 261 0.19 -3.50 -22.27
C CYS A 261 1.69 -3.86 -22.42
N ASP A 262 2.48 -3.06 -23.13
CA ASP A 262 3.94 -3.25 -23.24
C ASP A 262 4.62 -3.19 -21.87
N HIS A 263 4.19 -2.27 -20.99
CA HIS A 263 4.70 -2.15 -19.62
C HIS A 263 4.24 -3.32 -18.75
N LEU A 264 3.01 -3.81 -18.96
CA LEU A 264 2.54 -5.03 -18.31
C LEU A 264 3.41 -6.23 -18.67
N GLU A 265 3.77 -6.40 -19.95
CA GLU A 265 4.66 -7.48 -20.39
C GLU A 265 6.06 -7.35 -19.81
N LEU A 266 6.59 -6.13 -19.71
CA LEU A 266 7.89 -5.84 -19.10
C LEU A 266 7.90 -6.20 -17.61
N HIS A 267 6.85 -5.81 -16.88
CA HIS A 267 6.71 -6.05 -15.44
C HIS A 267 6.19 -7.44 -15.10
N PHE A 268 5.76 -8.23 -16.09
CA PHE A 268 5.16 -9.55 -15.88
C PHE A 268 5.97 -10.48 -14.95
N PRO A 269 7.32 -10.58 -15.06
CA PRO A 269 8.14 -11.37 -14.13
C PRO A 269 8.05 -10.94 -12.65
N LEU A 270 7.70 -9.68 -12.39
CA LEU A 270 7.53 -9.13 -11.04
C LEU A 270 6.10 -9.30 -10.52
N ILE A 271 5.12 -9.39 -11.42
CA ILE A 271 3.69 -9.50 -11.12
C ILE A 271 3.26 -10.95 -10.90
N VAL A 272 3.78 -11.89 -11.69
CA VAL A 272 3.38 -13.30 -11.65
C VAL A 272 3.62 -13.95 -10.28
N PRO A 273 4.78 -13.79 -9.62
CA PRO A 273 5.01 -14.45 -8.34
C PRO A 273 4.06 -13.98 -7.22
N PRO A 274 3.85 -12.66 -6.99
CA PRO A 274 2.83 -12.21 -6.04
C PRO A 274 1.42 -12.70 -6.37
N LEU A 275 1.04 -12.71 -7.65
CA LEU A 275 -0.28 -13.14 -8.09
C LEU A 275 -0.55 -14.62 -7.75
N LEU A 276 0.40 -15.50 -8.10
CA LEU A 276 0.29 -16.92 -7.77
C LEU A 276 0.36 -17.16 -6.25
N ALA A 277 1.20 -16.42 -5.52
CA ALA A 277 1.27 -16.53 -4.06
C ALA A 277 -0.08 -16.20 -3.38
N LEU A 278 -0.85 -15.26 -3.92
CA LEU A 278 -2.19 -14.95 -3.44
C LEU A 278 -3.21 -16.04 -3.79
N ILE A 279 -3.21 -16.53 -5.04
CA ILE A 279 -4.13 -17.58 -5.51
C ILE A 279 -3.90 -18.89 -4.75
N ASP A 280 -2.64 -19.25 -4.51
CA ASP A 280 -2.25 -20.48 -3.82
C ASP A 280 -2.39 -20.37 -2.28
N ASP A 281 -2.76 -19.21 -1.72
CA ASP A 281 -2.91 -19.07 -0.27
C ASP A 281 -4.12 -19.88 0.25
N GLU A 282 -3.98 -20.34 1.49
CA GLU A 282 -5.01 -21.12 2.19
C GLU A 282 -6.19 -20.25 2.64
N SER A 283 -5.97 -18.95 2.84
CA SER A 283 -6.99 -18.00 3.24
C SER A 283 -7.84 -17.56 2.06
N LEU A 284 -9.16 -17.74 2.17
CA LEU A 284 -10.13 -17.43 1.11
C LEU A 284 -10.07 -15.95 0.66
N PRO A 285 -9.95 -14.94 1.56
CA PRO A 285 -9.79 -13.55 1.15
C PRO A 285 -8.60 -13.29 0.21
N PHE A 286 -7.43 -13.88 0.50
CA PHE A 286 -6.25 -13.71 -0.35
C PHE A 286 -6.40 -14.45 -1.68
N LYS A 287 -6.96 -15.65 -1.67
CA LYS A 287 -7.28 -16.42 -2.89
C LYS A 287 -8.24 -15.67 -3.81
N ALA A 288 -9.33 -15.14 -3.25
CA ALA A 288 -10.31 -14.34 -3.99
C ALA A 288 -9.67 -13.07 -4.57
N ARG A 289 -8.85 -12.36 -3.77
CA ARG A 289 -8.08 -11.20 -4.24
C ARG A 289 -7.13 -11.58 -5.39
N GLY A 290 -6.41 -12.69 -5.27
CA GLY A 290 -5.53 -13.19 -6.33
C GLY A 290 -6.28 -13.48 -7.64
N CYS A 291 -7.44 -14.12 -7.57
CA CYS A 291 -8.26 -14.41 -8.75
C CYS A 291 -8.81 -13.12 -9.40
N ASP A 292 -9.24 -12.15 -8.59
CA ASP A 292 -9.72 -10.86 -9.10
C ASP A 292 -8.61 -10.09 -9.82
N LEU A 293 -7.42 -10.01 -9.21
CA LEU A 293 -6.26 -9.37 -9.82
C LEU A 293 -5.82 -10.07 -11.11
N LEU A 294 -5.90 -11.41 -11.17
CA LEU A 294 -5.60 -12.14 -12.39
C LEU A 294 -6.61 -11.78 -13.49
N SER A 295 -7.89 -11.74 -13.16
CA SER A 295 -8.94 -11.30 -14.10
C SER A 295 -8.70 -9.87 -14.60
N GLN A 296 -8.22 -8.96 -13.76
CA GLN A 296 -7.86 -7.60 -14.17
C GLN A 296 -6.68 -7.59 -15.16
N ILE A 297 -5.63 -8.38 -14.93
CA ILE A 297 -4.46 -8.47 -15.81
C ILE A 297 -4.76 -9.16 -17.14
N LEU A 298 -5.68 -10.14 -17.15
CA LEU A 298 -6.06 -10.86 -18.36
C LEU A 298 -6.85 -9.99 -19.35
N LYS A 299 -7.58 -8.96 -18.88
CA LYS A 299 -8.34 -8.04 -19.75
C LYS A 299 -7.44 -7.33 -20.78
N PRO A 300 -6.40 -6.56 -20.40
CA PRO A 300 -5.53 -5.89 -21.37
C PRO A 300 -4.78 -6.88 -22.27
N ILE A 301 -4.32 -8.03 -21.75
CA ILE A 301 -3.66 -9.07 -22.56
C ILE A 301 -4.59 -9.58 -23.67
N ARG A 302 -5.86 -9.84 -23.33
CA ARG A 302 -6.86 -10.31 -24.29
C ARG A 302 -7.19 -9.23 -25.32
N GLU A 303 -7.39 -8.00 -24.89
CA GLU A 303 -7.81 -6.89 -25.74
C GLU A 303 -6.73 -6.46 -26.74
N THR A 304 -5.45 -6.57 -26.34
CA THR A 304 -4.31 -6.30 -27.24
C THR A 304 -3.86 -7.52 -28.04
N ASN A 305 -4.45 -8.71 -27.81
CA ASN A 305 -4.00 -9.99 -28.36
C ASN A 305 -2.53 -10.31 -28.07
N SER A 306 -2.03 -9.89 -26.90
CA SER A 306 -0.67 -10.19 -26.46
C SER A 306 -0.45 -11.70 -26.35
N ASP A 307 0.72 -12.16 -26.82
CA ASP A 307 1.12 -13.58 -26.75
C ASP A 307 1.90 -13.92 -25.46
N ILE A 308 2.00 -12.97 -24.52
CA ILE A 308 2.84 -13.09 -23.31
C ILE A 308 2.62 -14.40 -22.56
N LEU A 309 1.37 -14.84 -22.39
CA LEU A 309 1.03 -16.08 -21.68
C LEU A 309 1.55 -17.33 -22.42
N LYS A 310 1.51 -17.32 -23.75
CA LYS A 310 2.03 -18.42 -24.60
C LYS A 310 3.56 -18.43 -24.55
N ARG A 311 4.19 -17.27 -24.74
CA ARG A 311 5.65 -17.09 -24.73
C ARG A 311 6.29 -17.44 -23.39
N THR A 312 5.59 -17.21 -22.29
CA THR A 312 6.04 -17.54 -20.93
C THR A 312 5.58 -18.92 -20.43
N ASN A 313 4.76 -19.62 -21.21
CA ASN A 313 4.10 -20.88 -20.84
C ASN A 313 3.27 -20.80 -19.55
N LEU A 314 2.76 -19.62 -19.20
CA LEU A 314 2.03 -19.41 -17.95
C LEU A 314 0.54 -19.76 -18.05
N SER A 315 -0.01 -19.97 -19.25
CA SER A 315 -1.42 -20.37 -19.41
C SER A 315 -1.79 -21.58 -18.55
N SER A 316 -1.01 -22.66 -18.63
CA SER A 316 -1.27 -23.86 -17.81
C SER A 316 -1.02 -23.62 -16.33
N VAL A 317 -0.08 -22.74 -15.98
CA VAL A 317 0.26 -22.45 -14.57
C VAL A 317 -0.90 -21.74 -13.88
N PHE A 318 -1.50 -20.75 -14.56
CA PHE A 318 -2.69 -20.09 -14.04
C PHE A 318 -3.90 -21.03 -14.02
N GLU A 319 -4.09 -21.86 -15.05
CA GLU A 319 -5.16 -22.87 -15.04
C GLU A 319 -5.04 -23.82 -13.84
N ASP A 320 -3.84 -24.35 -13.60
CA ASP A 320 -3.57 -25.24 -12.46
C ASP A 320 -3.79 -24.54 -11.11
N ALA A 321 -3.46 -23.25 -11.00
CA ALA A 321 -3.65 -22.47 -9.77
C ALA A 321 -5.12 -22.13 -9.50
N ILE A 322 -5.92 -21.85 -10.54
CA ILE A 322 -7.35 -21.52 -10.40
C ILE A 322 -8.19 -22.78 -10.16
N LYS A 323 -7.83 -23.92 -10.77
CA LYS A 323 -8.63 -25.15 -10.73
C LYS A 323 -9.09 -25.60 -9.34
N PRO A 324 -8.26 -25.52 -8.26
CA PRO A 324 -8.71 -25.78 -6.90
C PRO A 324 -9.84 -24.86 -6.41
N CYS A 325 -9.88 -23.60 -6.87
CA CYS A 325 -10.93 -22.64 -6.53
C CYS A 325 -12.30 -23.07 -7.07
N LEU A 326 -12.32 -23.72 -8.24
CA LEU A 326 -13.54 -24.29 -8.85
C LEU A 326 -14.11 -25.49 -8.08
N LEU A 327 -13.35 -26.02 -7.13
CA LEU A 327 -13.76 -27.13 -6.25
C LEU A 327 -14.23 -26.64 -4.87
N SER A 328 -14.24 -25.33 -4.60
CA SER A 328 -14.76 -24.72 -3.37
C SER A 328 -16.29 -24.75 -3.35
N LEU A 329 -16.84 -25.91 -3.00
CA LEU A 329 -18.29 -26.14 -2.94
C LEU A 329 -18.88 -25.80 -1.55
N PRO A 330 -20.15 -25.34 -1.48
CA PRO A 330 -20.81 -24.91 -0.24
C PRO A 330 -20.85 -25.93 0.91
N THR A 331 -20.65 -27.20 0.62
CA THR A 331 -20.65 -28.27 1.63
C THR A 331 -19.40 -28.26 2.52
N ILE A 332 -18.32 -27.60 2.10
CA ILE A 332 -17.04 -27.54 2.83
C ILE A 332 -16.61 -26.08 3.03
N THR A 333 -16.88 -25.20 2.07
CA THR A 333 -16.61 -23.76 2.14
C THR A 333 -17.92 -23.02 2.44
N PRO A 334 -17.95 -22.01 3.33
CA PRO A 334 -19.17 -21.23 3.57
C PRO A 334 -19.81 -20.75 2.26
N GLU A 335 -21.14 -20.72 2.19
CA GLU A 335 -21.87 -20.44 0.95
C GLU A 335 -21.48 -19.10 0.33
N HIS A 336 -21.41 -18.05 1.15
CA HIS A 336 -21.00 -16.71 0.71
C HIS A 336 -19.60 -16.72 0.07
N ASP A 337 -18.65 -17.43 0.67
CA ASP A 337 -17.27 -17.51 0.18
C ASP A 337 -17.17 -18.37 -1.08
N SER A 338 -17.99 -19.42 -1.17
CA SER A 338 -18.10 -20.28 -2.37
C SER A 338 -18.62 -19.48 -3.56
N ILE A 339 -19.69 -18.69 -3.37
CA ILE A 339 -20.25 -17.81 -4.41
C ILE A 339 -19.20 -16.80 -4.88
N ARG A 340 -18.49 -16.17 -3.94
CA ARG A 340 -17.45 -15.19 -4.26
C ARG A 340 -16.31 -15.81 -5.07
N LEU A 341 -15.80 -16.97 -4.66
CA LEU A 341 -14.69 -17.64 -5.36
C LEU A 341 -15.12 -18.15 -6.73
N LEU A 342 -16.27 -18.82 -6.84
CA LEU A 342 -16.77 -19.37 -8.11
C LEU A 342 -17.23 -18.30 -9.11
N GLY A 343 -17.60 -17.10 -8.63
CA GLY A 343 -17.94 -15.98 -9.50
C GLY A 343 -16.73 -15.26 -10.10
N ILE A 344 -15.56 -15.35 -9.45
CA ILE A 344 -14.33 -14.63 -9.83
C ILE A 344 -13.32 -15.56 -10.53
N ALA A 345 -13.28 -16.85 -10.16
CA ALA A 345 -12.48 -17.89 -10.80
C ALA A 345 -13.09 -18.32 -12.14
#